data_AF-A0A4Y8C8C5-F1
#
_entry.id   AF-A0A4Y8C8C5-F1
#
_cell.length_a   1.000
_cell.length_b   1.000
_cell.length_c   1.000
_cell.angle_alpha   90.00
_cell.angle_beta   90.00
_cell.angle_gamma   90.00
#
_symmetry.space_group_name_H-M   'P 1'
#
loop_
_entity.id
_entity.type
_entity.pdbx_description
1 polymer ?
#
loop_
_entity_poly.entity_id
_entity_poly.type
_entity_poly.pdbx_seq_one_letter_code
_entity_poly.pdbx_strand_id
1 'polypeptide(L)'
;TQRAWDVGVQVMIEGPGHMAINEIEVNMQLEKRLCKGAPFYVLGPLVTDIGAAYDHISGAIGGAVAAASGADMLCYVTPAEHLRLPNLEDVREGIVATKIA
;
A
#
# COMPACT_ATOMS: atom_id res chain seq x y z
N THR A 1 14.56 -1.71 -11.74
CA THR A 1 15.21 -0.46 -11.28
C THR A 1 16.46 -0.10 -12.07
N GLN A 2 17.58 -0.85 -11.96
CA GLN A 2 18.88 -0.44 -12.53
C GLN A 2 18.85 -0.05 -14.02
N ARG A 3 18.26 -0.89 -14.87
CA ARG A 3 18.17 -0.63 -16.32
C ARG A 3 17.54 0.73 -16.67
N ALA A 4 16.59 1.19 -15.87
CA ALA A 4 15.92 2.47 -16.08
C ALA A 4 16.79 3.64 -15.58
N TRP A 5 17.46 3.47 -14.44
CA TRP A 5 18.43 4.46 -13.94
C TRP A 5 19.63 4.64 -14.88
N ASP A 6 20.09 3.56 -15.54
CA ASP A 6 21.18 3.62 -16.52
C ASP A 6 20.86 4.54 -17.72
N VAL A 7 19.57 4.83 -17.96
CA VAL A 7 19.07 5.74 -19.00
C VAL A 7 18.36 6.96 -18.45
N GLY A 8 18.54 7.27 -17.15
CA GLY A 8 18.02 8.48 -16.51
C GLY A 8 16.50 8.51 -16.28
N VAL A 9 15.82 7.35 -16.34
CA VAL A 9 14.37 7.26 -16.07
C VAL A 9 14.12 7.04 -14.57
N GLN A 10 13.25 7.86 -13.98
CA GLN A 10 12.82 7.73 -12.59
C GLN A 10 11.99 6.46 -12.39
N VAL A 11 12.13 5.81 -11.23
CA VAL A 11 11.46 4.54 -10.92
C VAL A 11 10.93 4.58 -9.49
N MET A 12 9.72 4.04 -9.31
CA MET A 12 9.19 3.55 -8.04
C MET A 12 8.79 2.07 -8.22
N ILE A 13 8.62 1.35 -7.12
CA ILE A 13 8.25 -0.07 -7.11
C ILE A 13 6.86 -0.21 -6.52
N GLU A 14 6.02 -1.06 -7.12
CA GLU A 14 4.71 -1.41 -6.58
C GLU A 14 4.78 -2.66 -5.70
N GLY A 15 4.06 -2.64 -4.60
CA GLY A 15 4.07 -3.67 -3.56
C GLY A 15 2.75 -4.40 -3.35
N PRO A 16 2.65 -5.24 -2.31
CA PRO A 16 1.52 -6.13 -2.07
C PRO A 16 0.21 -5.40 -1.77
N GLY A 17 -0.87 -6.18 -1.91
CA GLY A 17 -2.23 -5.80 -1.49
C GLY A 17 -2.69 -6.47 -0.19
N HIS A 18 -2.63 -7.80 -0.09
CA HIS A 18 -3.10 -8.58 1.08
C HIS A 18 -1.91 -9.24 1.77
N MET A 19 -1.76 -9.02 3.08
CA MET A 19 -0.58 -9.47 3.83
C MET A 19 -0.87 -9.53 5.32
N ALA A 20 -0.44 -10.61 6.00
CA ALA A 20 -0.57 -10.66 7.45
C ALA A 20 0.30 -9.58 8.10
N ILE A 21 -0.21 -8.95 9.18
CA ILE A 21 0.44 -7.78 9.78
C ILE A 21 1.91 -8.01 10.18
N ASN A 22 2.24 -9.22 10.60
CA ASN A 22 3.60 -9.61 11.04
C ASN A 22 4.59 -9.84 9.89
N GLU A 23 4.14 -9.77 8.63
CA GLU A 23 4.97 -9.96 7.43
C GLU A 23 5.34 -8.62 6.78
N ILE A 24 4.62 -7.54 7.11
CA ILE A 24 4.74 -6.22 6.45
C ILE A 24 6.14 -5.65 6.58
N GLU A 25 6.71 -5.61 7.79
CA GLU A 25 8.03 -5.02 8.03
C GLU A 25 9.12 -5.73 7.21
N VAL A 26 9.09 -7.06 7.19
CA VAL A 26 10.05 -7.86 6.42
C VAL A 26 9.89 -7.61 4.92
N ASN A 27 8.66 -7.46 4.42
CA ASN A 27 8.41 -7.11 3.03
C ASN A 27 9.04 -5.76 2.65
N MET A 28 8.86 -4.73 3.49
CA MET A 28 9.45 -3.40 3.25
C MET A 28 10.98 -3.48 3.22
N GLN A 29 11.60 -4.10 4.22
CA GLN A 29 13.05 -4.23 4.30
C GLN A 29 13.63 -5.02 3.11
N LEU A 30 12.92 -6.07 2.66
CA LEU A 30 13.34 -6.87 1.52
C LEU A 30 13.27 -6.07 0.22
N GLU A 31 12.18 -5.34 -0.02
CA GLU A 31 12.07 -4.47 -1.20
C GLU A 31 13.21 -3.45 -1.22
N LYS A 32 13.44 -2.74 -0.11
CA LYS A 32 14.50 -1.72 -0.05
C LYS A 32 15.87 -2.28 -0.36
N ARG A 33 16.16 -3.51 0.11
CA ARG A 33 17.41 -4.20 -0.20
C ARG A 33 17.50 -4.60 -1.67
N LEU A 34 16.48 -5.26 -2.21
CA LEU A 34 16.50 -5.82 -3.57
C LEU A 34 16.41 -4.74 -4.65
N CYS A 35 15.64 -3.69 -4.41
CA CYS A 35 15.38 -2.59 -5.31
C CYS A 35 16.29 -1.38 -5.08
N LYS A 36 17.33 -1.54 -4.24
CA LYS A 36 18.39 -0.55 -4.00
C LYS A 36 17.84 0.79 -3.47
N GLY A 37 16.88 0.72 -2.56
CA GLY A 37 16.28 1.90 -1.94
C GLY A 37 15.38 2.73 -2.87
N ALA A 38 14.89 2.15 -3.98
CA ALA A 38 13.87 2.81 -4.77
C ALA A 38 12.61 3.13 -3.92
N PRO A 39 11.86 4.20 -4.25
CA PRO A 39 10.60 4.49 -3.58
C PRO A 39 9.63 3.32 -3.70
N PHE A 40 8.99 2.95 -2.59
CA PHE A 40 8.08 1.83 -2.51
C PHE A 40 6.64 2.31 -2.35
N TYR A 41 5.80 1.94 -3.31
CA TYR A 41 4.39 2.28 -3.40
C TYR A 41 3.55 1.03 -3.14
N VAL A 42 2.75 1.03 -2.07
CA VAL A 42 2.02 -0.18 -1.61
C VAL A 42 0.51 0.04 -1.62
N LEU A 43 -0.27 -1.01 -1.85
CA LEU A 43 -1.74 -0.96 -1.84
C LEU A 43 -2.27 -1.46 -0.51
N GLY A 44 -2.73 -0.58 0.38
CA GLY A 44 -3.01 -0.95 1.78
C GLY A 44 -1.68 -1.14 2.54
N PRO A 45 -1.29 -2.36 2.96
CA PRO A 45 -1.94 -3.67 2.72
C PRO A 45 -3.12 -4.02 3.62
N LEU A 46 -4.05 -4.83 3.12
CA LEU A 46 -5.14 -5.42 3.89
C LEU A 46 -4.57 -6.51 4.81
N VAL A 47 -4.75 -6.33 6.12
CA VAL A 47 -4.24 -7.25 7.16
C VAL A 47 -5.17 -8.45 7.42
N THR A 48 -6.36 -8.43 6.83
CA THR A 48 -7.34 -9.52 6.90
C THR A 48 -8.31 -9.45 5.72
N ASP A 49 -8.81 -10.62 5.31
CA ASP A 49 -9.66 -10.81 4.12
C ASP A 49 -11.16 -10.93 4.46
N ILE A 50 -11.51 -10.94 5.75
CA ILE A 50 -12.91 -11.11 6.19
C ILE A 50 -13.66 -9.78 6.29
N GLY A 51 -13.02 -8.68 5.89
CA GLY A 51 -13.46 -7.31 6.10
C GLY A 51 -14.12 -6.64 4.89
N ALA A 52 -14.60 -7.39 3.89
CA ALA A 52 -15.24 -6.80 2.70
C ALA A 52 -16.30 -5.74 3.07
N ALA A 53 -16.36 -4.64 2.31
CA ALA A 53 -17.04 -3.38 2.63
C ALA A 53 -16.30 -2.46 3.64
N TYR A 54 -15.31 -2.98 4.35
CA TYR A 54 -14.51 -2.28 5.36
C TYR A 54 -13.00 -2.37 5.07
N ASP A 55 -12.63 -2.70 3.83
CA ASP A 55 -11.24 -2.90 3.42
C ASP A 55 -10.39 -1.63 3.51
N HIS A 56 -11.00 -0.44 3.43
CA HIS A 56 -10.34 0.83 3.75
C HIS A 56 -9.80 0.87 5.20
N ILE A 57 -10.45 0.21 6.17
CA ILE A 57 -9.99 0.11 7.56
C ILE A 57 -8.86 -0.93 7.67
N SER A 58 -9.08 -2.13 7.12
CA SER A 58 -8.07 -3.19 7.07
C SER A 58 -6.78 -2.71 6.40
N GLY A 59 -6.93 -2.05 5.25
CA GLY A 59 -5.86 -1.44 4.47
C GLY A 59 -5.17 -0.28 5.18
N ALA A 60 -5.89 0.57 5.94
CA ALA A 60 -5.27 1.63 6.73
C ALA A 60 -4.40 1.09 7.86
N ILE A 61 -4.81 -0.01 8.52
CA ILE A 61 -3.99 -0.65 9.56
C ILE A 61 -2.67 -1.15 8.98
N GLY A 62 -2.71 -1.89 7.86
CA GLY A 62 -1.48 -2.36 7.23
C GLY A 62 -0.67 -1.22 6.63
N GLY A 63 -1.33 -0.21 6.05
CA GLY A 63 -0.69 0.98 5.48
C GLY A 63 0.11 1.77 6.50
N ALA A 64 -0.42 1.96 7.71
CA ALA A 64 0.30 2.62 8.80
C ALA A 64 1.55 1.84 9.21
N VAL A 65 1.46 0.50 9.28
CA VAL A 65 2.61 -0.37 9.58
C VAL A 65 3.64 -0.32 8.44
N ALA A 66 3.19 -0.34 7.18
CA ALA A 66 4.05 -0.27 6.01
C ALA A 66 4.78 1.07 5.92
N ALA A 67 4.07 2.19 6.15
CA ALA A 67 4.65 3.54 6.20
C ALA A 67 5.69 3.65 7.32
N ALA A 68 5.36 3.18 8.53
CA ALA A 68 6.32 3.13 9.65
C ALA A 68 7.55 2.26 9.35
N SER A 69 7.39 1.25 8.49
CA SER A 69 8.45 0.33 8.06
C SER A 69 9.20 0.78 6.80
N GLY A 70 8.85 1.93 6.21
CA GLY A 70 9.60 2.54 5.10
C GLY A 70 8.93 2.54 3.73
N ALA A 71 7.61 2.36 3.63
CA ALA A 71 6.87 2.69 2.41
C ALA A 71 6.91 4.21 2.14
N ASP A 72 7.06 4.62 0.88
CA ASP A 72 7.14 6.03 0.48
C ASP A 72 5.81 6.58 -0.04
N MET A 73 4.91 5.69 -0.48
CA MET A 73 3.58 6.06 -0.96
C MET A 73 2.57 4.96 -0.66
N LEU A 74 1.37 5.36 -0.23
CA LEU A 74 0.25 4.45 -0.01
C LEU A 74 -0.80 4.66 -1.09
N CYS A 75 -1.20 3.57 -1.76
CA CYS A 75 -2.43 3.53 -2.55
C CYS A 75 -3.57 3.33 -1.58
N TYR A 76 -4.52 4.27 -1.62
CA TYR A 76 -5.73 4.17 -0.83
C TYR A 76 -6.60 2.97 -1.23
N VAL A 77 -7.37 2.48 -0.25
CA VAL A 77 -8.38 1.44 -0.43
C VAL A 77 -9.72 2.04 -0.06
N THR A 78 -10.76 1.73 -0.82
CA THR A 78 -12.11 2.27 -0.58
C THR A 78 -13.00 1.24 0.13
N PRO A 79 -14.12 1.65 0.75
CA PRO A 79 -15.17 0.72 1.19
C PRO A 79 -15.73 -0.15 0.06
N ALA A 80 -15.60 0.26 -1.21
CA ALA A 80 -16.09 -0.48 -2.36
C ALA A 80 -15.15 -1.58 -2.86
N GLU A 81 -13.93 -1.67 -2.30
CA GLU A 81 -12.95 -2.69 -2.67
C GLU A 81 -13.57 -4.10 -2.61
N HIS A 82 -13.21 -4.94 -3.59
CA HIS A 82 -13.78 -6.29 -3.81
C HIS A 82 -15.28 -6.37 -4.10
N LEU A 83 -16.02 -5.26 -4.14
CA LEU A 83 -17.48 -5.27 -4.26
C LEU A 83 -17.98 -4.59 -5.53
N ARG A 84 -17.47 -3.40 -5.85
CA ARG A 84 -18.00 -2.54 -6.93
C ARG A 84 -17.03 -1.41 -7.27
N LEU A 85 -17.37 -0.63 -8.29
CA LEU A 85 -16.73 0.66 -8.52
C LEU A 85 -17.14 1.67 -7.41
N PRO A 86 -16.19 2.47 -6.88
CA PRO A 86 -16.47 3.40 -5.80
C PRO A 86 -17.33 4.59 -6.26
N ASN A 87 -18.21 5.04 -5.39
CA ASN A 87 -18.89 6.33 -5.54
C ASN A 87 -18.08 7.47 -4.86
N LEU A 88 -18.61 8.70 -4.88
CA LEU A 88 -17.93 9.86 -4.31
C LEU A 88 -17.63 9.73 -2.81
N GLU A 89 -18.54 9.14 -2.03
CA GLU A 89 -18.34 8.93 -0.60
C GLU A 89 -17.31 7.82 -0.34
N ASP A 90 -17.34 6.73 -1.12
CA ASP A 90 -16.35 5.65 -1.03
C ASP A 90 -14.93 6.21 -1.29
N VAL A 91 -14.79 7.12 -2.27
CA VAL A 91 -13.53 7.82 -2.56
C VAL A 91 -13.11 8.71 -1.39
N ARG A 92 -14.03 9.49 -0.82
CA ARG A 92 -13.74 10.38 0.31
C ARG A 92 -13.24 9.60 1.52
N GLU A 93 -13.92 8.53 1.89
CA GLU A 93 -13.57 7.67 3.03
C GLU A 93 -12.20 7.02 2.84
N GLY A 94 -11.92 6.46 1.65
CA GLY A 94 -10.60 5.91 1.35
C GLY A 94 -9.48 6.95 1.49
N ILE A 95 -9.69 8.16 0.96
CA ILE A 95 -8.69 9.25 1.04
C ILE A 95 -8.45 9.67 2.49
N VAL A 96 -9.50 9.78 3.30
CA VAL A 96 -9.37 10.16 4.72
C VAL A 96 -8.64 9.07 5.49
N ALA A 97 -9.01 7.80 5.31
CA ALA A 97 -8.38 6.67 5.97
C ALA A 97 -6.87 6.60 5.66
N THR A 98 -6.48 6.72 4.38
CA THR A 98 -5.07 6.68 3.97
C THR A 98 -4.27 7.91 4.38
N LYS A 99 -4.90 9.08 4.57
CA LYS A 99 -4.21 10.25 5.14
C LYS A 99 -3.98 10.15 6.65
N ILE A 100 -4.75 9.31 7.34
CA ILE A 100 -4.60 9.04 8.78
C ILE A 100 -3.53 7.98 9.02
N ALA A 101 -3.49 6.96 8.15
CA ALA A 101 -2.46 5.93 8.13
C ALA A 101 -1.07 6.52 7.85
#